data_AF-A0A4Y9LFT1-F1
#
_entry.id   AF-A0A4Y9LFT1-F1
#
_cell.length_a   1.000
_cell.length_b   1.000
_cell.length_c   1.000
_cell.angle_alpha   90.00
_cell.angle_beta   90.00
_cell.angle_gamma   90.00
#
_symmetry.space_group_name_H-M   'P 1'
#
loop_
_entity.id
_entity.type
_entity.pdbx_description
1 polymer ?
#
loop_
_entity_poly.entity_id
_entity_poly.type
_entity_poly.pdbx_seq_one_letter_code
_entity_poly.pdbx_strand_id
1 'polypeptide(L)'
;MEERLPADFCGTASRAAGLHAFGFEGLGPPMRMEVLAMRMSSALFALSLTSLASAGAPAQSQDGPPPWAYPVNPPSFQRAPDDGTIRRVPDSAAGFTLTQLRDLFAAPDWHPEDHPALPEIVAKGRKPDVFACGVCHRADGPGGPENASLFGFSAEYIIRQTVEFKTGLRTNSVPRVATDLMIKTSKDITDQELKEAANYFASIKPRSNIAVVETDAVPKTHVRDLFLAPIDGGEKEPIGQRIIEIPENVEHFLSRDSRARFIAYVPVGSIQKGRALAASGDLRVQCAACHGADLKGTAVAPGIAARSPTYMFRQLYDFKSGARKGSNSDLMKPVVEHLGTDDMIALVAYTASLIP
;
A
#
# COMPACT_ATOMS: atom_id res chain seq x y z
N MET A 1 -37.65 -33.85 38.88
CA MET A 1 -37.81 -32.47 39.39
C MET A 1 -37.86 -31.57 38.17
N GLU A 2 -39.09 -31.33 37.72
CA GLU A 2 -39.48 -30.24 36.82
C GLU A 2 -39.35 -28.89 37.52
N GLU A 3 -39.01 -27.85 36.78
CA GLU A 3 -39.61 -26.50 36.84
C GLU A 3 -39.00 -25.65 35.70
N ARG A 4 -39.65 -25.53 34.54
CA ARG A 4 -40.66 -24.52 34.11
C ARG A 4 -40.20 -23.05 34.14
N LEU A 5 -40.13 -22.49 32.93
CA LEU A 5 -40.17 -21.06 32.59
C LEU A 5 -41.45 -20.38 33.13
N PRO A 6 -41.52 -19.03 33.08
CA PRO A 6 -42.31 -18.45 32.00
C PRO A 6 -41.74 -17.19 31.34
N ALA A 7 -42.31 -16.93 30.17
CA ALA A 7 -42.16 -15.77 29.30
C ALA A 7 -43.14 -14.63 29.67
N ASP A 8 -43.05 -13.57 28.87
CA ASP A 8 -44.02 -12.48 28.62
C ASP A 8 -43.88 -11.19 29.44
N PHE A 9 -43.49 -10.12 28.74
CA PHE A 9 -44.19 -8.84 28.82
C PHE A 9 -44.07 -8.07 27.49
N CYS A 10 -45.14 -8.13 26.70
CA CYS A 10 -45.47 -7.23 25.60
C CYS A 10 -46.34 -6.11 26.17
N GLY A 11 -46.02 -4.85 25.87
CA GLY A 11 -46.79 -3.68 26.31
C GLY A 11 -46.88 -2.63 25.20
N THR A 12 -47.98 -2.68 24.46
CA THR A 12 -48.43 -1.65 23.53
C THR A 12 -49.27 -0.61 24.27
N ALA A 13 -49.11 0.67 23.94
CA ALA A 13 -50.13 1.69 24.21
C ALA A 13 -50.08 2.80 23.15
N SER A 14 -51.16 2.83 22.37
CA SER A 14 -51.54 3.83 21.39
C SER A 14 -52.10 5.09 22.06
N ARG A 15 -51.87 6.27 21.48
CA ARG A 15 -52.84 7.37 21.50
C ARG A 15 -52.63 8.31 20.31
N ALA A 16 -53.76 8.64 19.69
CA ALA A 16 -53.91 9.37 18.45
C ALA A 16 -54.33 10.84 18.66
N ALA A 17 -54.26 11.56 17.54
CA ALA A 17 -55.10 12.67 17.11
C ALA A 17 -54.81 14.10 17.61
N GLY A 18 -54.64 15.00 16.63
CA GLY A 18 -54.61 16.44 16.78
C GLY A 18 -54.37 17.13 15.43
N LEU A 19 -55.37 17.08 14.53
CA LEU A 19 -55.43 17.94 13.34
C LEU A 19 -55.63 19.40 13.78
N HIS A 20 -54.88 20.33 13.21
CA HIS A 20 -55.37 21.68 12.96
C HIS A 20 -54.84 22.18 11.60
N ALA A 21 -55.76 22.27 10.66
CA ALA A 21 -55.62 23.02 9.43
C ALA A 21 -56.12 24.46 9.68
N PHE A 22 -55.35 25.45 9.22
CA PHE A 22 -55.84 26.77 8.88
C PHE A 22 -55.16 27.18 7.58
N GLY A 23 -55.95 27.31 6.51
CA GLY A 23 -55.57 28.09 5.34
C GLY A 23 -55.93 29.55 5.55
N PHE A 24 -55.32 30.45 4.77
CA PHE A 24 -56.02 31.37 3.87
C PHE A 24 -54.99 32.20 3.06
N GLU A 25 -55.12 32.09 1.74
CA GLU A 25 -55.05 33.11 0.68
C GLU A 25 -53.94 34.19 0.62
N GLY A 26 -53.41 34.37 -0.61
CA GLY A 26 -52.62 35.54 -1.00
C GLY A 26 -52.02 35.45 -2.40
N LEU A 27 -52.85 35.70 -3.42
CA LEU A 27 -52.51 35.77 -4.85
C LEU A 27 -51.54 36.92 -5.21
N GLY A 28 -50.63 36.67 -6.16
CA GLY A 28 -49.90 37.69 -6.94
C GLY A 28 -49.44 37.12 -8.30
N PRO A 29 -49.67 37.81 -9.43
CA PRO A 29 -49.62 37.24 -10.79
C PRO A 29 -48.21 37.23 -11.44
N PRO A 30 -48.02 36.49 -12.56
CA PRO A 30 -46.73 36.38 -13.23
C PRO A 30 -46.47 37.58 -14.15
N MET A 31 -45.28 38.18 -14.08
CA MET A 31 -44.86 39.17 -15.07
C MET A 31 -44.35 38.51 -16.35
N ARG A 32 -44.95 38.94 -17.45
CA ARG A 32 -44.74 38.50 -18.83
C ARG A 32 -43.40 38.96 -19.39
N MET A 33 -42.84 38.08 -20.22
CA MET A 33 -41.91 38.39 -21.31
C MET A 33 -42.44 39.53 -22.18
N GLU A 34 -41.65 40.59 -22.36
CA GLU A 34 -41.69 41.42 -23.55
C GLU A 34 -40.38 41.29 -24.32
N VAL A 35 -40.51 40.81 -25.55
CA VAL A 35 -39.48 40.76 -26.59
C VAL A 35 -39.49 42.12 -27.28
N LEU A 36 -38.45 42.93 -27.06
CA LEU A 36 -38.23 44.13 -27.87
C LEU A 36 -37.15 43.83 -28.91
N ALA A 37 -37.59 43.66 -30.16
CA ALA A 37 -36.71 43.61 -31.31
C ALA A 37 -36.18 45.02 -31.62
N MET A 38 -34.86 45.22 -31.57
CA MET A 38 -34.19 46.39 -32.15
C MET A 38 -33.15 45.91 -33.16
N ARG A 39 -33.34 46.33 -34.41
CA ARG A 39 -32.46 46.03 -35.54
C ARG A 39 -31.18 46.89 -35.49
N MET A 40 -30.05 46.20 -35.64
CA MET A 40 -28.79 46.55 -36.33
C MET A 40 -28.32 48.01 -36.37
N SER A 41 -27.11 48.24 -35.84
CA SER A 41 -26.08 48.97 -36.57
C SER A 41 -24.69 48.47 -36.18
N SER A 42 -24.01 47.87 -37.15
CA SER A 42 -22.64 47.37 -37.04
C SER A 42 -21.65 48.53 -37.11
N ALA A 43 -20.78 48.66 -36.11
CA ALA A 43 -19.51 49.38 -36.25
C ALA A 43 -18.45 48.62 -35.43
N LEU A 44 -17.59 47.92 -36.16
CA LEU A 44 -16.47 47.12 -35.65
C LEU A 44 -15.36 48.04 -35.14
N PHE A 45 -15.02 47.94 -33.85
CA PHE A 45 -13.74 48.38 -33.31
C PHE A 45 -13.05 47.16 -32.67
N ALA A 46 -12.11 46.56 -33.39
CA ALA A 46 -11.33 45.43 -32.92
C ALA A 46 -10.17 45.95 -32.05
N LEU A 47 -10.34 45.93 -30.73
CA LEU A 47 -9.22 45.96 -29.78
C LEU A 47 -8.83 44.52 -29.44
N SER A 48 -7.70 44.08 -29.97
CA SER A 48 -7.08 42.79 -29.66
C SER A 48 -6.45 42.83 -28.26
N LEU A 49 -7.17 42.34 -27.24
CA LEU A 49 -6.59 41.90 -25.97
C LEU A 49 -5.97 40.51 -26.17
N THR A 50 -4.65 40.42 -26.23
CA THR A 50 -3.92 39.15 -26.09
C THR A 50 -3.90 38.72 -24.62
N SER A 51 -4.92 38.00 -24.20
CA SER A 51 -4.86 37.19 -22.97
C SER A 51 -3.91 36.02 -23.19
N LEU A 52 -2.71 36.05 -22.58
CA LEU A 52 -1.91 34.85 -22.37
C LEU A 52 -2.63 33.99 -21.32
N ALA A 53 -3.57 33.16 -21.77
CA ALA A 53 -3.99 32.00 -21.01
C ALA A 53 -2.85 30.99 -21.05
N SER A 54 -2.08 30.87 -19.97
CA SER A 54 -1.24 29.71 -19.73
C SER A 54 -2.15 28.49 -19.57
N ALA A 55 -2.51 27.87 -20.69
CA ALA A 55 -3.13 26.56 -20.70
C ALA A 55 -2.13 25.59 -20.05
N GLY A 56 -2.35 25.27 -18.78
CA GLY A 56 -1.75 24.08 -18.17
C GLY A 56 -2.10 22.91 -19.08
N ALA A 57 -1.08 22.22 -19.57
CA ALA A 57 -1.28 21.04 -20.39
C ALA A 57 -2.24 20.09 -19.67
N PRO A 58 -3.28 19.55 -20.34
CA PRO A 58 -4.10 18.52 -19.74
C PRO A 58 -3.16 17.37 -19.36
N ALA A 59 -3.23 16.93 -18.11
CA ALA A 59 -2.53 15.75 -17.65
C ALA A 59 -2.92 14.59 -18.57
N GLN A 60 -2.00 14.14 -19.43
CA GLN A 60 -2.16 12.93 -20.20
C GLN A 60 -2.52 11.80 -19.24
N SER A 61 -3.61 11.10 -19.50
CA SER A 61 -3.87 9.82 -18.85
C SER A 61 -2.69 8.91 -19.20
N GLN A 62 -1.77 8.74 -18.26
CA GLN A 62 -0.81 7.66 -18.33
C GLN A 62 -1.64 6.38 -18.19
N ASP A 63 -1.81 5.64 -19.28
CA ASP A 63 -2.58 4.38 -19.31
C ASP A 63 -1.93 3.24 -18.49
N GLY A 64 -0.87 3.54 -17.72
CA GLY A 64 -0.15 2.62 -16.86
C GLY A 64 -0.02 3.13 -15.43
N PRO A 65 0.47 2.30 -14.49
CA PRO A 65 0.67 2.75 -13.13
C PRO A 65 1.72 3.85 -13.06
N PRO A 66 1.68 4.71 -12.02
CA PRO A 66 2.66 5.76 -11.90
C PRO A 66 4.09 5.19 -11.73
N PRO A 67 5.09 5.66 -12.50
CA PRO A 67 6.44 5.10 -12.48
C PRO A 67 7.12 5.10 -11.11
N TRP A 68 6.80 6.06 -10.24
CA TRP A 68 7.37 6.14 -8.89
C TRP A 68 7.06 4.90 -8.03
N ALA A 69 5.92 4.23 -8.26
CA ALA A 69 5.55 3.03 -7.51
C ALA A 69 6.33 1.79 -7.97
N TYR A 70 6.94 1.86 -9.16
CA TYR A 70 7.62 0.77 -9.83
C TYR A 70 9.07 1.14 -10.16
N PRO A 71 9.95 1.35 -9.15
CA PRO A 71 11.36 1.60 -9.39
C PRO A 71 11.99 0.43 -10.16
N VAL A 72 12.52 0.73 -11.34
CA VAL A 72 13.27 -0.19 -12.19
C VAL A 72 14.71 0.33 -12.30
N ASN A 73 15.67 -0.55 -12.09
CA ASN A 73 17.08 -0.18 -12.24
C ASN A 73 17.33 0.32 -13.67
N PRO A 74 18.02 1.46 -13.86
CA PRO A 74 18.38 1.89 -15.20
C PRO A 74 19.28 0.84 -15.88
N PRO A 75 19.30 0.74 -17.22
CA PRO A 75 20.15 -0.23 -17.92
C PRO A 75 21.64 -0.11 -17.57
N SER A 76 22.09 1.08 -17.18
CA SER A 76 23.46 1.37 -16.73
C SER A 76 23.75 0.97 -15.28
N PHE A 77 22.75 0.56 -14.50
CA PHE A 77 22.94 0.20 -13.10
C PHE A 77 23.84 -1.02 -12.97
N GLN A 78 24.93 -0.86 -12.23
CA GLN A 78 25.81 -1.94 -11.84
C GLN A 78 25.91 -1.96 -10.32
N ARG A 79 25.76 -3.14 -9.72
CA ARG A 79 26.02 -3.28 -8.29
C ARG A 79 27.52 -3.13 -8.05
N ALA A 80 27.88 -2.35 -7.03
CA ALA A 80 29.27 -2.24 -6.61
C ALA A 80 29.84 -3.65 -6.32
N PRO A 81 31.07 -3.96 -6.76
CA PRO A 81 31.73 -5.23 -6.45
C PRO A 81 31.90 -5.38 -4.93
N ASP A 82 32.04 -6.62 -4.46
CA ASP A 82 32.45 -6.87 -3.09
C ASP A 82 33.94 -6.55 -2.96
N ASP A 83 34.30 -5.62 -2.08
CA ASP A 83 35.68 -5.23 -1.79
C ASP A 83 36.29 -6.05 -0.64
N GLY A 84 35.52 -7.00 -0.08
CA GLY A 84 35.93 -7.82 1.06
C GLY A 84 35.78 -7.12 2.41
N THR A 85 35.29 -5.89 2.44
CA THR A 85 35.05 -5.15 3.69
C THR A 85 33.91 -5.81 4.47
N ILE A 86 34.17 -6.09 5.75
CA ILE A 86 33.15 -6.60 6.67
C ILE A 86 32.23 -5.44 7.07
N ARG A 87 30.96 -5.53 6.66
CA ARG A 87 29.91 -4.59 7.06
C ARG A 87 29.41 -4.94 8.45
N ARG A 88 28.96 -3.91 9.17
CA ARG A 88 28.40 -3.97 10.52
C ARG A 88 27.14 -3.11 10.58
N VAL A 89 26.23 -3.47 11.47
CA VAL A 89 25.07 -2.65 11.84
C VAL A 89 25.13 -2.38 13.35
N PRO A 90 24.47 -1.33 13.86
CA PRO A 90 24.44 -1.04 15.29
C PRO A 90 23.92 -2.22 16.10
N ASP A 91 24.43 -2.36 17.33
CA ASP A 91 23.97 -3.37 18.29
C ASP A 91 24.05 -4.82 17.79
N SER A 92 25.00 -5.13 16.90
CA SER A 92 25.27 -6.49 16.40
C SER A 92 26.75 -6.85 16.47
N ALA A 93 27.05 -8.07 16.92
CA ALA A 93 28.39 -8.66 16.81
C ALA A 93 28.62 -9.35 15.46
N ALA A 94 27.57 -9.55 14.65
CA ALA A 94 27.65 -10.20 13.34
C ALA A 94 28.33 -9.29 12.32
N GLY A 95 28.89 -9.89 11.28
CA GLY A 95 29.61 -9.17 10.23
C GLY A 95 29.59 -9.96 8.94
N PHE A 96 29.27 -9.27 7.86
CA PHE A 96 29.09 -9.89 6.55
C PHE A 96 29.77 -9.06 5.45
N THR A 97 30.35 -9.74 4.45
CA THR A 97 30.79 -9.09 3.21
C THR A 97 29.60 -8.83 2.28
N LEU A 98 29.79 -8.03 1.22
CA LEU A 98 28.73 -7.84 0.22
C LEU A 98 28.34 -9.15 -0.49
N THR A 99 29.28 -10.08 -0.70
CA THR A 99 28.99 -11.40 -1.27
C THR A 99 28.06 -12.18 -0.37
N GLN A 100 28.35 -12.24 0.94
CA GLN A 100 27.49 -12.93 1.91
C GLN A 100 26.10 -12.30 1.97
N LEU A 101 26.02 -10.96 1.98
CA LEU A 101 24.74 -10.24 1.96
C LEU A 101 23.93 -10.43 0.68
N ARG A 102 24.56 -10.87 -0.41
CA ARG A 102 23.91 -11.07 -1.72
C ARG A 102 23.64 -12.54 -2.02
N ASP A 103 24.03 -13.46 -1.15
CA ASP A 103 23.72 -14.88 -1.31
C ASP A 103 22.21 -15.10 -1.12
N LEU A 104 21.55 -15.63 -2.16
CA LEU A 104 20.12 -15.92 -2.13
C LEU A 104 19.77 -17.15 -1.27
N PHE A 105 20.78 -17.86 -0.77
CA PHE A 105 20.65 -19.05 0.08
C PHE A 105 21.29 -18.86 1.46
N ALA A 106 21.50 -17.60 1.88
CA ALA A 106 21.95 -17.29 3.24
C ALA A 106 21.36 -15.94 3.67
N ALA A 107 20.28 -15.98 4.45
CA ALA A 107 19.69 -14.80 5.07
C ALA A 107 20.64 -14.25 6.14
N PRO A 108 21.08 -12.99 6.02
CA PRO A 108 21.83 -12.35 7.09
C PRO A 108 20.94 -12.20 8.32
N ASP A 109 21.43 -12.69 9.46
CA ASP A 109 20.81 -12.49 10.77
C ASP A 109 21.78 -11.66 11.63
N TRP A 110 21.44 -10.38 11.78
CA TRP A 110 22.21 -9.44 12.57
C TRP A 110 21.81 -9.45 14.05
N HIS A 111 20.59 -9.87 14.36
CA HIS A 111 19.93 -9.69 15.66
C HIS A 111 19.13 -10.95 16.03
N PRO A 112 19.80 -12.09 16.27
CA PRO A 112 19.13 -13.35 16.58
C PRO A 112 18.28 -13.27 17.86
N GLU A 113 18.51 -12.28 18.72
CA GLU A 113 17.72 -12.00 19.91
C GLU A 113 16.32 -11.43 19.63
N ASP A 114 16.07 -10.90 18.43
CA ASP A 114 14.80 -10.23 18.08
C ASP A 114 13.69 -11.21 17.66
N HIS A 115 14.03 -12.49 17.43
CA HIS A 115 13.10 -13.48 16.93
C HIS A 115 13.34 -14.88 17.52
N PRO A 116 12.35 -15.80 17.44
CA PRO A 116 12.57 -17.22 17.74
C PRO A 116 13.63 -17.84 16.83
N ALA A 117 14.07 -19.06 17.12
CA ALA A 117 15.05 -19.76 16.28
C ALA A 117 14.65 -19.72 14.79
N LEU A 118 15.56 -19.21 13.95
CA LEU A 118 15.32 -19.01 12.53
C LEU A 118 15.25 -20.37 11.81
N PRO A 119 14.13 -20.74 11.17
CA PRO A 119 14.01 -22.01 10.46
C PRO A 119 15.00 -22.12 9.31
N GLU A 120 15.46 -23.33 9.00
CA GLU A 120 16.43 -23.57 7.92
C GLU A 120 15.91 -23.10 6.55
N ILE A 121 14.61 -23.27 6.27
CA ILE A 121 14.00 -22.77 5.04
C ILE A 121 14.02 -21.23 4.94
N VAL A 122 13.93 -20.53 6.07
CA VAL A 122 14.01 -19.07 6.12
C VAL A 122 15.46 -18.59 6.07
N ALA A 123 16.35 -19.28 6.77
CA ALA A 123 17.77 -18.94 6.89
C ALA A 123 18.59 -19.28 5.65
N LYS A 124 18.38 -20.46 5.05
CA LYS A 124 19.24 -21.02 3.99
C LYS A 124 18.48 -21.43 2.72
N GLY A 125 17.16 -21.56 2.82
CA GLY A 125 16.36 -22.10 1.73
C GLY A 125 16.78 -23.53 1.38
N ARG A 126 16.55 -23.95 0.14
CA ARG A 126 17.02 -25.22 -0.42
C ARG A 126 17.50 -25.03 -1.85
N LYS A 127 18.81 -25.20 -2.07
CA LYS A 127 19.43 -25.10 -3.39
C LYS A 127 18.91 -26.18 -4.35
N PRO A 128 18.85 -25.89 -5.66
CA PRO A 128 19.11 -24.60 -6.30
C PRO A 128 17.87 -23.71 -6.48
N ASP A 129 16.68 -24.17 -6.06
CA ASP A 129 15.42 -23.59 -6.55
C ASP A 129 14.64 -22.79 -5.49
N VAL A 130 14.87 -23.08 -4.20
CA VAL A 130 14.15 -22.43 -3.10
C VAL A 130 15.09 -21.47 -2.38
N PHE A 131 14.95 -20.18 -2.61
CA PHE A 131 15.76 -19.15 -1.94
C PHE A 131 15.41 -19.08 -0.45
N ALA A 132 16.38 -18.64 0.36
CA ALA A 132 16.16 -18.32 1.76
C ALA A 132 15.16 -17.17 1.87
N CYS A 133 14.00 -17.41 2.50
CA CYS A 133 12.93 -16.42 2.58
C CYS A 133 13.41 -15.11 3.24
N GLY A 134 14.27 -15.26 4.27
CA GLY A 134 14.84 -14.16 5.03
C GLY A 134 15.81 -13.28 4.24
N VAL A 135 16.30 -13.71 3.06
CA VAL A 135 17.13 -12.83 2.23
C VAL A 135 16.29 -11.65 1.75
N CYS A 136 15.10 -11.89 1.21
CA CYS A 136 14.23 -10.83 0.69
C CYS A 136 13.35 -10.22 1.79
N HIS A 137 12.70 -11.07 2.59
CA HIS A 137 11.76 -10.63 3.61
C HIS A 137 12.41 -10.22 4.94
N ARG A 138 13.74 -10.35 5.04
CA ARG A 138 14.56 -10.19 6.26
C ARG A 138 14.31 -11.29 7.28
N ALA A 139 15.23 -11.47 8.22
CA ALA A 139 15.24 -12.62 9.15
C ALA A 139 13.92 -12.74 9.94
N ASP A 140 13.31 -11.63 10.32
CA ASP A 140 12.06 -11.57 11.08
C ASP A 140 10.88 -10.93 10.31
N GLY A 141 10.98 -10.82 8.97
CA GLY A 141 9.84 -10.47 8.13
C GLY A 141 9.45 -8.99 7.91
N PRO A 142 10.21 -7.92 8.23
CA PRO A 142 9.85 -6.54 7.86
C PRO A 142 9.80 -6.29 6.35
N GLY A 143 10.58 -7.03 5.57
CA GLY A 143 10.73 -6.78 4.14
C GLY A 143 11.29 -5.39 3.83
N GLY A 144 10.88 -4.83 2.69
CA GLY A 144 11.21 -3.48 2.26
C GLY A 144 10.23 -2.98 1.18
N PRO A 145 10.39 -1.75 0.67
CA PRO A 145 9.48 -1.15 -0.31
C PRO A 145 9.37 -1.94 -1.62
N GLU A 146 10.28 -2.88 -1.89
CA GLU A 146 10.30 -3.78 -3.03
C GLU A 146 9.43 -5.03 -2.85
N ASN A 147 9.19 -5.47 -1.60
CA ASN A 147 8.51 -6.73 -1.27
C ASN A 147 7.54 -6.59 -0.07
N ALA A 148 6.96 -7.69 0.40
CA ALA A 148 5.97 -7.68 1.48
C ALA A 148 6.64 -7.78 2.86
N SER A 149 6.14 -7.02 3.83
CA SER A 149 6.33 -7.37 5.25
C SER A 149 5.48 -8.60 5.57
N LEU A 150 6.08 -9.64 6.16
CA LEU A 150 5.45 -10.93 6.46
C LEU A 150 4.98 -11.06 7.90
N PHE A 151 5.62 -10.37 8.86
CA PHE A 151 5.19 -10.43 10.26
C PHE A 151 3.73 -9.97 10.39
N GLY A 152 2.97 -10.53 11.33
CA GLY A 152 1.56 -10.16 11.56
C GLY A 152 0.56 -10.65 10.52
N PHE A 153 0.99 -11.35 9.47
CA PHE A 153 0.06 -12.16 8.69
C PHE A 153 -0.19 -13.50 9.35
N SER A 154 -1.39 -14.06 9.19
CA SER A 154 -1.65 -15.43 9.59
C SER A 154 -0.85 -16.40 8.72
N ALA A 155 -0.50 -17.56 9.27
CA ALA A 155 0.17 -18.62 8.52
C ALA A 155 -0.67 -19.04 7.30
N GLU A 156 -2.00 -19.11 7.45
CA GLU A 156 -2.93 -19.41 6.35
C GLU A 156 -2.85 -18.37 5.23
N TYR A 157 -2.78 -17.08 5.57
CA TYR A 157 -2.61 -16.04 4.56
C TYR A 157 -1.29 -16.22 3.80
N ILE A 158 -0.17 -16.42 4.51
CA ILE A 158 1.14 -16.61 3.89
C ILE A 158 1.16 -17.83 2.96
N ILE A 159 0.60 -18.97 3.41
CA ILE A 159 0.49 -20.20 2.62
C ILE A 159 -0.31 -19.92 1.34
N ARG A 160 -1.50 -19.34 1.48
CA ARG A 160 -2.37 -19.03 0.34
C ARG A 160 -1.69 -18.10 -0.67
N GLN A 161 -1.07 -17.02 -0.20
CA GLN A 161 -0.38 -16.09 -1.09
C GLN A 161 0.77 -16.75 -1.85
N THR A 162 1.48 -17.68 -1.21
CA THR A 162 2.55 -18.45 -1.86
C THR A 162 1.98 -19.40 -2.91
N VAL A 163 0.84 -20.06 -2.64
CA VAL A 163 0.13 -20.89 -3.62
C VAL A 163 -0.38 -20.07 -4.81
N GLU A 164 -0.85 -18.85 -4.57
CA GLU A 164 -1.28 -17.93 -5.65
C GLU A 164 -0.12 -17.51 -6.55
N PHE A 165 1.09 -17.29 -6.01
CA PHE A 165 2.29 -17.12 -6.82
C PHE A 165 2.66 -18.40 -7.58
N LYS A 166 2.63 -19.55 -6.91
CA LYS A 166 2.96 -20.87 -7.48
C LYS A 166 2.10 -21.21 -8.70
N THR A 167 0.82 -20.86 -8.64
CA THR A 167 -0.19 -21.15 -9.66
C THR A 167 -0.35 -20.05 -10.71
N GLY A 168 0.36 -18.93 -10.56
CA GLY A 168 0.26 -17.78 -11.48
C GLY A 168 -1.01 -16.96 -11.31
N LEU A 169 -1.80 -17.18 -10.25
CA LEU A 169 -2.93 -16.33 -9.89
C LEU A 169 -2.48 -14.96 -9.40
N ARG A 170 -1.24 -14.85 -8.92
CA ARG A 170 -0.65 -13.59 -8.47
C ARG A 170 0.58 -13.24 -9.31
N THR A 171 0.47 -12.15 -10.07
CA THR A 171 1.56 -11.52 -10.83
C THR A 171 1.58 -10.02 -10.53
N ASN A 172 2.28 -9.22 -11.34
CA ASN A 172 2.30 -7.76 -11.23
C ASN A 172 1.81 -7.12 -12.53
N SER A 173 1.23 -5.93 -12.43
CA SER A 173 0.88 -5.13 -13.61
C SER A 173 2.09 -4.61 -14.39
N VAL A 174 3.25 -4.53 -13.74
CA VAL A 174 4.53 -4.12 -14.35
C VAL A 174 5.55 -5.23 -14.07
N PRO A 175 6.37 -5.64 -15.07
CA PRO A 175 7.45 -6.59 -14.83
C PRO A 175 8.34 -6.18 -13.65
N ARG A 176 8.54 -7.07 -12.67
CA ARG A 176 9.46 -6.83 -11.55
C ARG A 176 10.16 -8.10 -11.12
N VAL A 177 11.48 -8.00 -11.07
CA VAL A 177 12.40 -9.05 -10.59
C VAL A 177 12.00 -9.59 -9.21
N ALA A 178 11.56 -8.74 -8.27
CA ALA A 178 11.17 -9.19 -6.93
C ALA A 178 10.02 -10.22 -6.95
N THR A 179 9.00 -10.00 -7.78
CA THR A 179 7.89 -10.95 -7.91
C THR A 179 8.28 -12.16 -8.75
N ASP A 180 9.10 -11.97 -9.78
CA ASP A 180 9.59 -13.09 -10.60
C ASP A 180 10.40 -14.09 -9.75
N LEU A 181 11.22 -13.58 -8.81
CA LEU A 181 11.94 -14.40 -7.84
C LEU A 181 10.99 -15.11 -6.88
N MET A 182 9.94 -14.43 -6.38
CA MET A 182 8.93 -15.07 -5.52
C MET A 182 8.17 -16.18 -6.26
N ILE A 183 7.76 -15.94 -7.51
CA ILE A 183 7.12 -16.95 -8.36
C ILE A 183 8.07 -18.13 -8.57
N LYS A 184 9.34 -17.87 -8.90
CA LYS A 184 10.35 -18.93 -9.07
C LYS A 184 10.47 -19.79 -7.82
N THR A 185 10.74 -19.19 -6.66
CA THR A 185 10.88 -19.92 -5.38
C THR A 185 9.62 -20.69 -5.00
N SER A 186 8.43 -20.14 -5.27
CA SER A 186 7.16 -20.79 -4.92
C SER A 186 6.87 -22.07 -5.69
N LYS A 187 7.49 -22.29 -6.87
CA LYS A 187 7.24 -23.48 -7.69
C LYS A 187 7.77 -24.75 -7.03
N ASP A 188 8.95 -24.66 -6.41
CA ASP A 188 9.68 -25.82 -5.91
C ASP A 188 9.64 -25.97 -4.38
N ILE A 189 9.02 -25.03 -3.66
CA ILE A 189 8.78 -25.16 -2.22
C ILE A 189 7.78 -26.29 -1.94
N THR A 190 8.09 -27.14 -0.96
CA THR A 190 7.20 -28.19 -0.47
C THR A 190 6.18 -27.63 0.51
N ASP A 191 5.08 -28.35 0.73
CA ASP A 191 4.05 -27.95 1.69
C ASP A 191 4.59 -27.88 3.13
N GLN A 192 5.54 -28.75 3.48
CA GLN A 192 6.16 -28.74 4.80
C GLN A 192 7.03 -27.51 5.01
N GLU A 193 7.91 -27.20 4.05
CA GLU A 193 8.76 -26.01 4.05
C GLU A 193 7.92 -24.73 4.11
N LEU A 194 6.85 -24.66 3.33
CA LEU A 194 5.95 -23.52 3.32
C LEU A 194 5.22 -23.37 4.66
N LYS A 195 4.72 -24.45 5.26
CA LYS A 195 4.07 -24.42 6.58
C LYS A 195 5.06 -23.97 7.67
N GLU A 196 6.30 -24.44 7.63
CA GLU A 196 7.34 -24.06 8.57
C GLU A 196 7.64 -22.55 8.49
N ALA A 197 7.89 -22.03 7.29
CA ALA A 197 8.12 -20.60 7.07
C ALA A 197 6.89 -19.74 7.47
N ALA A 198 5.69 -20.18 7.10
CA ALA A 198 4.46 -19.46 7.39
C ALA A 198 4.17 -19.39 8.90
N ASN A 199 4.37 -20.49 9.62
CA ASN A 199 4.22 -20.53 11.08
C ASN A 199 5.25 -19.62 11.77
N TYR A 200 6.49 -19.63 11.29
CA TYR A 200 7.53 -18.77 11.81
C TYR A 200 7.18 -17.29 11.66
N PHE A 201 6.91 -16.80 10.45
CA PHE A 201 6.58 -15.38 10.24
C PHE A 201 5.28 -14.96 10.92
N ALA A 202 4.29 -15.85 11.02
CA ALA A 202 3.05 -15.57 11.76
C ALA A 202 3.27 -15.45 13.28
N SER A 203 4.34 -16.04 13.81
CA SER A 203 4.70 -15.93 15.23
C SER A 203 5.42 -14.62 15.57
N ILE A 204 5.95 -13.90 14.56
CA ILE A 204 6.69 -12.66 14.77
C ILE A 204 5.72 -11.53 15.10
N LYS A 205 6.00 -10.82 16.21
CA LYS A 205 5.25 -9.64 16.61
C LYS A 205 5.47 -8.49 15.62
N PRO A 206 4.39 -7.91 15.07
CA PRO A 206 4.50 -6.75 14.20
C PRO A 206 5.09 -5.53 14.89
N ARG A 207 5.85 -4.74 14.12
CA ARG A 207 6.38 -3.45 14.56
C ARG A 207 6.28 -2.42 13.44
N SER A 208 6.24 -1.15 13.82
CA SER A 208 6.33 -0.08 12.83
C SER A 208 7.80 0.19 12.50
N ASN A 209 8.12 0.16 11.21
CA ASN A 209 9.43 0.51 10.67
C ASN A 209 9.32 1.64 9.62
N ILE A 210 8.16 2.29 9.50
CA ILE A 210 7.90 3.34 8.52
C ILE A 210 7.34 4.57 9.23
N ALA A 211 7.96 5.72 9.00
CA ALA A 211 7.42 7.02 9.36
C ALA A 211 6.74 7.66 8.14
N VAL A 212 5.44 7.94 8.23
CA VAL A 212 4.71 8.66 7.17
C VAL A 212 4.82 10.16 7.42
N VAL A 213 5.29 10.91 6.42
CA VAL A 213 5.51 12.37 6.51
C VAL A 213 4.74 13.08 5.40
N GLU A 214 3.76 13.89 5.78
CA GLU A 214 3.07 14.80 4.86
C GLU A 214 3.96 16.00 4.53
N THR A 215 4.21 16.24 3.24
CA THR A 215 5.07 17.36 2.81
C THR A 215 4.75 17.79 1.38
N ASP A 216 5.09 19.04 1.03
CA ASP A 216 5.02 19.55 -0.34
C ASP A 216 6.32 19.34 -1.12
N ALA A 217 7.44 19.05 -0.43
CA ALA A 217 8.75 18.91 -1.05
C ALA A 217 9.55 17.75 -0.45
N VAL A 218 10.11 16.92 -1.32
CA VAL A 218 10.85 15.69 -0.99
C VAL A 218 12.30 15.79 -1.44
N PRO A 219 13.24 15.04 -0.82
CA PRO A 219 14.57 14.88 -1.39
C PRO A 219 14.46 14.34 -2.81
N LYS A 220 15.30 14.83 -3.73
CA LYS A 220 15.45 14.18 -5.02
C LYS A 220 15.98 12.76 -4.80
N THR A 221 15.45 11.82 -5.58
CA THR A 221 15.81 10.40 -5.47
C THR A 221 16.28 9.83 -6.79
N HIS A 222 17.07 8.75 -6.71
CA HIS A 222 17.38 7.88 -7.83
C HIS A 222 17.01 6.43 -7.49
N VAL A 223 16.84 5.59 -8.51
CA VAL A 223 16.65 4.16 -8.30
C VAL A 223 17.99 3.51 -8.00
N ARG A 224 18.07 2.80 -6.87
CA ARG A 224 19.21 1.98 -6.45
C ARG A 224 18.67 0.60 -6.10
N ASP A 225 19.13 -0.45 -6.79
CA ASP A 225 18.74 -1.85 -6.54
C ASP A 225 17.23 -2.08 -6.25
N LEU A 226 16.36 -1.57 -7.13
CA LEU A 226 14.89 -1.70 -7.08
C LEU A 226 14.16 -0.90 -5.97
N PHE A 227 14.82 0.05 -5.31
CA PHE A 227 14.19 1.00 -4.39
C PHE A 227 14.63 2.45 -4.68
N LEU A 228 13.95 3.43 -4.07
CA LEU A 228 14.33 4.83 -4.17
C LEU A 228 15.35 5.18 -3.07
N ALA A 229 16.46 5.79 -3.45
CA ALA A 229 17.46 6.32 -2.54
C ALA A 229 17.61 7.84 -2.76
N PRO A 230 17.85 8.63 -1.70
CA PRO A 230 18.12 10.06 -1.86
C PRO A 230 19.38 10.29 -2.70
N ILE A 231 19.39 11.37 -3.48
CA ILE A 231 20.60 11.88 -4.13
C ILE A 231 21.39 12.69 -3.10
N ASP A 232 22.72 12.58 -3.14
CA ASP A 232 23.60 13.37 -2.29
C ASP A 232 23.44 14.88 -2.55
N GLY A 233 23.70 15.71 -1.54
CA GLY A 233 23.61 17.17 -1.66
C GLY A 233 22.29 17.79 -1.21
N GLY A 234 21.28 16.98 -0.83
CA GLY A 234 20.08 17.45 -0.13
C GLY A 234 19.12 18.28 -0.98
N GLU A 235 19.27 18.25 -2.30
CA GLU A 235 18.34 18.90 -3.22
C GLU A 235 16.92 18.36 -3.03
N LYS A 236 15.94 19.26 -3.10
CA LYS A 236 14.52 18.92 -2.99
C LYS A 236 13.77 19.16 -4.31
N GLU A 237 12.65 18.47 -4.46
CA GLU A 237 11.70 18.66 -5.55
C GLU A 237 10.25 18.60 -5.02
N PRO A 238 9.27 19.22 -5.70
CA PRO A 238 7.87 19.13 -5.33
C PRO A 238 7.39 17.66 -5.33
N ILE A 239 6.62 17.26 -4.32
CA ILE A 239 6.18 15.86 -4.21
C ILE A 239 5.17 15.48 -5.31
N GLY A 240 4.26 16.37 -5.70
CA GLY A 240 3.17 16.05 -6.63
C GLY A 240 2.30 14.88 -6.14
N GLN A 241 1.65 14.15 -7.05
CA GLN A 241 0.85 12.96 -6.70
C GLN A 241 1.73 11.70 -6.59
N ARG A 242 2.68 11.70 -5.65
CA ARG A 242 3.66 10.62 -5.47
C ARG A 242 3.80 10.21 -4.02
N ILE A 243 4.17 8.95 -3.82
CA ILE A 243 4.74 8.47 -2.55
C ILE A 243 6.23 8.27 -2.79
N ILE A 244 7.05 8.90 -1.96
CA ILE A 244 8.51 8.71 -1.99
C ILE A 244 8.92 8.01 -0.70
N GLU A 245 9.16 6.71 -0.80
CA GLU A 245 9.56 5.86 0.31
C GLU A 245 11.05 5.53 0.18
N ILE A 246 11.84 6.02 1.13
CA ILE A 246 13.30 5.87 1.16
C ILE A 246 13.74 5.31 2.52
N PRO A 247 14.83 4.53 2.57
CA PRO A 247 15.39 4.11 3.85
C PRO A 247 15.97 5.31 4.61
N GLU A 248 15.82 5.32 5.94
CA GLU A 248 16.49 6.28 6.84
C GLU A 248 18.02 6.14 6.74
N ASN A 249 18.50 4.91 6.55
CA ASN A 249 19.90 4.59 6.30
C ASN A 249 20.03 3.57 5.15
N VAL A 250 20.58 4.02 4.02
CA VAL A 250 20.73 3.19 2.81
C VAL A 250 21.64 1.98 3.05
N GLU A 251 22.73 2.14 3.80
CA GLU A 251 23.68 1.05 4.02
C GLU A 251 23.13 -0.02 4.95
N HIS A 252 22.31 0.33 5.95
CA HIS A 252 21.61 -0.66 6.78
C HIS A 252 20.63 -1.48 5.95
N PHE A 253 19.85 -0.80 5.10
CA PHE A 253 18.88 -1.48 4.24
C PHE A 253 19.56 -2.41 3.22
N LEU A 254 20.64 -1.97 2.58
CA LEU A 254 21.45 -2.81 1.70
C LEU A 254 22.14 -3.96 2.41
N SER A 255 22.43 -3.77 3.70
CA SER A 255 22.95 -4.82 4.58
C SER A 255 21.88 -5.82 5.02
N ARG A 256 20.63 -5.68 4.54
CA ARG A 256 19.49 -6.55 4.87
C ARG A 256 19.20 -6.58 6.36
N ASP A 257 19.50 -5.48 7.06
CA ASP A 257 19.16 -5.32 8.46
C ASP A 257 17.64 -5.32 8.64
N SER A 258 17.16 -6.23 9.49
CA SER A 258 15.76 -6.30 9.93
C SER A 258 15.31 -5.06 10.70
N ARG A 259 16.24 -4.31 11.31
CA ARG A 259 15.97 -3.04 12.00
C ARG A 259 15.97 -1.82 11.06
N ALA A 260 16.17 -2.01 9.75
CA ALA A 260 16.10 -0.92 8.78
C ALA A 260 14.72 -0.22 8.79
N ARG A 261 14.75 1.12 8.84
CA ARG A 261 13.58 1.99 8.89
C ARG A 261 13.45 2.82 7.62
N PHE A 262 12.24 3.32 7.37
CA PHE A 262 11.89 4.09 6.18
C PHE A 262 11.14 5.36 6.53
N ILE A 263 11.33 6.37 5.69
CA ILE A 263 10.47 7.55 5.64
C ILE A 263 9.65 7.45 4.36
N ALA A 264 8.33 7.47 4.48
CA ALA A 264 7.39 7.55 3.38
C ALA A 264 6.82 8.95 3.31
N TYR A 265 7.34 9.76 2.38
CA TYR A 265 6.79 11.08 2.10
C TYR A 265 5.52 10.94 1.26
N VAL A 266 4.47 11.66 1.65
CA VAL A 266 3.17 11.69 0.98
C VAL A 266 2.65 13.13 0.86
N PRO A 267 1.74 13.44 -0.08
CA PRO A 267 1.22 14.79 -0.24
C PRO A 267 0.46 15.27 1.01
N VAL A 268 0.51 16.56 1.31
CA VAL A 268 -0.21 17.15 2.45
C VAL A 268 -1.71 16.83 2.39
N GLY A 269 -2.28 16.37 3.51
CA GLY A 269 -3.69 15.98 3.63
C GLY A 269 -4.01 14.55 3.18
N SER A 270 -3.04 13.78 2.68
CA SER A 270 -3.24 12.39 2.27
C SER A 270 -3.75 11.48 3.40
N ILE A 271 -3.24 11.63 4.62
CA ILE A 271 -3.65 10.82 5.78
C ILE A 271 -5.10 11.12 6.13
N GLN A 272 -5.48 12.40 6.19
CA GLN A 272 -6.84 12.81 6.51
C GLN A 272 -7.83 12.35 5.43
N LYS A 273 -7.47 12.52 4.15
CA LYS A 273 -8.27 12.03 3.02
C LYS A 273 -8.42 10.50 3.07
N GLY A 274 -7.34 9.77 3.30
CA GLY A 274 -7.34 8.31 3.38
C GLY A 274 -8.21 7.78 4.52
N ARG A 275 -8.13 8.42 5.70
CA ARG A 275 -9.01 8.11 6.84
C ARG A 275 -10.48 8.30 6.48
N ALA A 276 -10.82 9.41 5.83
CA ALA A 276 -12.19 9.71 5.42
C ALA A 276 -12.73 8.70 4.39
N LEU A 277 -11.90 8.30 3.42
CA LEU A 277 -12.25 7.26 2.44
C LEU A 277 -12.48 5.90 3.11
N ALA A 278 -11.54 5.48 3.97
CA ALA A 278 -11.62 4.19 4.66
C ALA A 278 -12.78 4.08 5.67
N ALA A 279 -13.23 5.22 6.21
CA ALA A 279 -14.37 5.31 7.13
C ALA A 279 -15.70 5.63 6.43
N SER A 280 -15.70 5.82 5.10
CA SER A 280 -16.90 6.22 4.38
C SER A 280 -17.99 5.14 4.44
N GLY A 281 -19.25 5.57 4.50
CA GLY A 281 -20.41 4.67 4.40
C GLY A 281 -20.63 4.12 2.98
N ASP A 282 -19.79 4.50 2.01
CA ASP A 282 -19.82 3.91 0.67
C ASP A 282 -19.31 2.47 0.76
N LEU A 283 -20.21 1.51 0.52
CA LEU A 283 -19.91 0.08 0.54
C LEU A 283 -18.73 -0.31 -0.38
N ARG A 284 -18.36 0.56 -1.33
CA ARG A 284 -17.18 0.38 -2.19
C ARG A 284 -15.85 0.60 -1.48
N VAL A 285 -15.78 1.30 -0.34
CA VAL A 285 -14.51 1.64 0.34
C VAL A 285 -14.57 1.40 1.85
N GLN A 286 -15.39 0.44 2.32
CA GLN A 286 -15.41 0.05 3.73
C GLN A 286 -14.28 -0.92 4.08
N CYS A 287 -13.05 -0.41 4.19
CA CYS A 287 -11.87 -1.22 4.48
C CYS A 287 -12.02 -2.01 5.80
N ALA A 288 -12.56 -1.35 6.83
CA ALA A 288 -12.70 -1.92 8.17
C ALA A 288 -13.69 -3.09 8.23
N ALA A 289 -14.66 -3.18 7.30
CA ALA A 289 -15.64 -4.26 7.27
C ALA A 289 -14.99 -5.63 7.04
N CYS A 290 -13.89 -5.68 6.27
CA CYS A 290 -13.16 -6.92 6.00
C CYS A 290 -11.84 -6.99 6.78
N HIS A 291 -11.10 -5.89 6.86
CA HIS A 291 -9.76 -5.83 7.49
C HIS A 291 -9.80 -5.59 9.01
N GLY A 292 -11.00 -5.48 9.61
CA GLY A 292 -11.20 -5.23 11.03
C GLY A 292 -11.19 -3.74 11.38
N ALA A 293 -11.76 -3.37 12.53
CA ALA A 293 -11.92 -1.97 12.94
C ALA A 293 -10.59 -1.18 12.95
N ASP A 294 -9.51 -1.83 13.41
CA ASP A 294 -8.17 -1.25 13.47
C ASP A 294 -7.30 -1.59 12.23
N LEU A 295 -7.88 -2.22 11.21
CA LEU A 295 -7.19 -2.66 9.99
C LEU A 295 -6.03 -3.65 10.23
N LYS A 296 -6.06 -4.36 11.36
CA LYS A 296 -5.07 -5.38 11.76
C LYS A 296 -5.34 -6.77 11.22
N GLY A 297 -6.45 -6.95 10.50
CA GLY A 297 -6.83 -8.18 9.85
C GLY A 297 -7.89 -8.97 10.60
N THR A 298 -8.45 -9.94 9.88
CA THR A 298 -9.44 -10.90 10.34
C THR A 298 -9.08 -12.28 9.78
N ALA A 299 -9.91 -13.29 10.01
CA ALA A 299 -9.75 -14.58 9.33
C ALA A 299 -9.92 -14.47 7.80
N VAL A 300 -10.68 -13.48 7.31
CA VAL A 300 -11.03 -13.33 5.90
C VAL A 300 -10.01 -12.44 5.17
N ALA A 301 -9.59 -11.35 5.80
CA ALA A 301 -8.73 -10.34 5.18
C ALA A 301 -7.45 -10.08 5.99
N PRO A 302 -6.31 -9.82 5.32
CA PRO A 302 -5.03 -9.62 5.99
C PRO A 302 -4.95 -8.27 6.73
N GLY A 303 -4.04 -8.13 7.68
CA GLY A 303 -3.74 -6.83 8.30
C GLY A 303 -3.01 -5.88 7.34
N ILE A 304 -3.56 -4.68 7.17
CA ILE A 304 -3.04 -3.64 6.26
C ILE A 304 -2.47 -2.41 6.98
N ALA A 305 -2.64 -2.33 8.30
CA ALA A 305 -2.01 -1.32 9.14
C ALA A 305 -0.48 -1.43 9.13
N ALA A 306 0.21 -0.29 9.17
CA ALA A 306 1.66 -0.17 9.31
C ALA A 306 2.49 -0.91 8.23
N ARG A 307 1.95 -1.05 7.02
CA ARG A 307 2.64 -1.67 5.88
C ARG A 307 3.26 -0.60 4.97
N SER A 308 4.29 -0.97 4.21
CA SER A 308 4.92 -0.12 3.19
C SER A 308 3.85 0.48 2.26
N PRO A 309 3.68 1.82 2.22
CA PRO A 309 2.68 2.44 1.37
C PRO A 309 2.98 2.23 -0.12
N THR A 310 4.26 2.13 -0.52
CA THR A 310 4.63 1.81 -1.90
C THR A 310 4.26 0.37 -2.26
N TYR A 311 4.47 -0.59 -1.35
CA TYR A 311 4.02 -1.97 -1.57
C TYR A 311 2.49 -2.04 -1.66
N MET A 312 1.79 -1.39 -0.73
CA MET A 312 0.33 -1.42 -0.67
C MET A 312 -0.31 -0.73 -1.86
N PHE A 313 0.26 0.37 -2.36
CA PHE A 313 -0.22 1.04 -3.58
C PHE A 313 -0.19 0.07 -4.75
N ARG A 314 0.93 -0.66 -4.91
CA ARG A 314 1.04 -1.69 -5.95
C ARG A 314 0.00 -2.78 -5.79
N GLN A 315 -0.31 -3.20 -4.56
CA GLN A 315 -1.35 -4.21 -4.35
C GLN A 315 -2.73 -3.71 -4.80
N LEU A 316 -3.10 -2.48 -4.46
CA LEU A 316 -4.35 -1.86 -4.93
C LEU A 316 -4.40 -1.79 -6.46
N TYR A 317 -3.28 -1.39 -7.08
CA TYR A 317 -3.18 -1.32 -8.54
C TYR A 317 -3.24 -2.71 -9.21
N ASP A 318 -2.53 -3.71 -8.67
CA ASP A 318 -2.49 -5.08 -9.21
C ASP A 318 -3.88 -5.77 -9.13
N PHE A 319 -4.65 -5.50 -8.06
CA PHE A 319 -6.07 -5.89 -8.01
C PHE A 319 -6.90 -5.15 -9.07
N LYS A 320 -6.68 -3.83 -9.22
CA LYS A 320 -7.42 -3.01 -10.18
C LYS A 320 -7.17 -3.45 -11.61
N SER A 321 -5.94 -3.78 -11.96
CA SER A 321 -5.58 -4.24 -13.31
C SER A 321 -5.91 -5.72 -13.56
N GLY A 322 -6.20 -6.50 -12.51
CA GLY A 322 -6.41 -7.95 -12.61
C GLY A 322 -5.11 -8.77 -12.72
N ALA A 323 -3.95 -8.18 -12.41
CA ALA A 323 -2.69 -8.91 -12.27
C ALA A 323 -2.68 -9.80 -11.02
N ARG A 324 -3.49 -9.45 -10.02
CA ARG A 324 -3.74 -10.26 -8.84
C ARG A 324 -5.15 -10.83 -8.86
N LYS A 325 -5.27 -12.16 -8.90
CA LYS A 325 -6.49 -12.96 -9.02
C LYS A 325 -6.64 -13.93 -7.84
N GLY A 326 -7.71 -14.72 -7.83
CA GLY A 326 -8.03 -15.67 -6.76
C GLY A 326 -9.15 -15.15 -5.86
N SER A 327 -9.66 -16.02 -4.99
CA SER A 327 -10.91 -15.77 -4.25
C SER A 327 -10.89 -14.49 -3.40
N ASN A 328 -9.76 -14.15 -2.76
CA ASN A 328 -9.64 -12.90 -2.00
C ASN A 328 -9.44 -11.68 -2.90
N SER A 329 -8.85 -11.86 -4.08
CA SER A 329 -8.68 -10.80 -5.06
C SER A 329 -10.01 -10.39 -5.68
N ASP A 330 -10.91 -11.36 -5.88
CA ASP A 330 -12.28 -11.12 -6.37
C ASP A 330 -13.08 -10.25 -5.39
N LEU A 331 -12.85 -10.38 -4.08
CA LEU A 331 -13.42 -9.50 -3.05
C LEU A 331 -12.86 -8.08 -3.10
N MET A 332 -11.58 -7.92 -3.45
CA MET A 332 -10.93 -6.61 -3.55
C MET A 332 -11.27 -5.87 -4.86
N LYS A 333 -11.63 -6.59 -5.93
CA LYS A 333 -11.91 -6.00 -7.24
C LYS A 333 -12.95 -4.85 -7.22
N PRO A 334 -14.15 -5.02 -6.64
CA PRO A 334 -15.15 -3.94 -6.57
C PRO A 334 -14.71 -2.77 -5.69
N VAL A 335 -13.77 -3.00 -4.77
CA VAL A 335 -13.20 -1.94 -3.91
C VAL A 335 -12.27 -1.04 -4.70
N VAL A 336 -11.42 -1.62 -5.55
CA VAL A 336 -10.35 -0.88 -6.23
C VAL A 336 -10.71 -0.37 -7.62
N GLU A 337 -11.75 -0.91 -8.26
CA GLU A 337 -12.07 -0.58 -9.66
C GLU A 337 -12.38 0.91 -9.88
N HIS A 338 -12.93 1.57 -8.85
CA HIS A 338 -13.29 2.99 -8.89
C HIS A 338 -12.23 3.93 -8.32
N LEU A 339 -11.18 3.42 -7.68
CA LEU A 339 -10.18 4.26 -7.02
C LEU A 339 -9.30 4.97 -8.04
N GLY A 340 -9.22 6.30 -7.97
CA GLY A 340 -8.20 7.07 -8.66
C GLY A 340 -6.82 6.88 -8.01
N THR A 341 -5.75 7.28 -8.71
CA THR A 341 -4.38 7.27 -8.16
C THR A 341 -4.30 8.05 -6.85
N ASP A 342 -4.93 9.22 -6.76
CA ASP A 342 -4.95 10.04 -5.55
C ASP A 342 -5.67 9.38 -4.37
N ASP A 343 -6.69 8.57 -4.64
CA ASP A 343 -7.42 7.85 -3.60
C ASP A 343 -6.60 6.67 -3.10
N MET A 344 -5.94 5.95 -4.00
CA MET A 344 -4.98 4.91 -3.63
C MET A 344 -3.83 5.48 -2.80
N ILE A 345 -3.24 6.62 -3.19
CA ILE A 345 -2.18 7.31 -2.43
C ILE A 345 -2.69 7.65 -1.03
N ALA A 346 -3.86 8.27 -0.92
CA ALA A 346 -4.44 8.67 0.36
C ALA A 346 -4.72 7.46 1.27
N LEU A 347 -5.34 6.40 0.73
CA LEU A 347 -5.64 5.18 1.48
C LEU A 347 -4.36 4.55 2.04
N VAL A 348 -3.32 4.37 1.23
CA VAL A 348 -2.10 3.72 1.70
C VAL A 348 -1.27 4.62 2.62
N ALA A 349 -1.32 5.95 2.45
CA ALA A 349 -0.76 6.90 3.40
C ALA A 349 -1.42 6.75 4.78
N TYR A 350 -2.75 6.67 4.81
CA TYR A 350 -3.49 6.44 6.04
C TYR A 350 -3.14 5.09 6.68
N THR A 351 -3.21 3.97 5.95
CA THR A 351 -2.95 2.65 6.53
C THR A 351 -1.51 2.50 7.02
N ALA A 352 -0.54 3.08 6.30
CA ALA A 352 0.86 3.10 6.72
C ALA A 352 1.09 3.93 7.99
N SER A 353 0.27 4.95 8.25
CA SER A 353 0.36 5.79 9.46
C SER A 353 -0.22 5.13 10.72
N LEU A 354 -0.89 3.99 10.59
CA LEU A 354 -1.47 3.26 11.71
C LEU A 354 -0.41 2.50 12.53
N ILE A 355 -0.80 2.12 13.74
CA ILE A 355 0.00 1.27 14.61
C ILE A 355 -0.24 -0.21 14.24
N PRO A 356 0.82 -1.03 14.11
CA PRO A 356 0.70 -2.43 13.71
C PRO A 356 -0.15 -3.29 14.64
#